data_AF-M6FNA9-F1
#
_entry.id   AF-M6FNA9-F1
#
_cell.length_a   1.000
_cell.length_b   1.000
_cell.length_c   1.000
_cell.angle_alpha   90.00
_cell.angle_beta   90.00
_cell.angle_gamma   90.00
#
_symmetry.space_group_name_H-M   'P 1'
#
loop_
_entity.id
_entity.type
_entity.pdbx_description
1 polymer ?
#
loop_
_entity_poly.entity_id
_entity_poly.type
_entity_poly.pdbx_seq_one_letter_code
_entity_poly.pdbx_strand_id
1 'polypeptide(L)'
;MKEIIINLQGDLDFKLGEALLSKLEELSEFPRKILLDASGLKSATPEGVSILNRLPERFSGSKFAICSVPTGIEISAENEKEIPVFKDRESAKSHLIAVDSIEPSAFSENAPVLINCPICFHILKIQNFGNHSCPVCDAKFFVTKDLRASAFERLL
;
A
#
# COMPACT_ATOMS: atom_id res chain seq x y z
N MET A 1 5.24 0.48 4.64
CA MET A 1 3.92 0.77 5.28
C MET A 1 3.82 -0.05 6.56
N LYS A 2 3.20 0.45 7.62
CA LYS A 2 2.97 -0.36 8.82
C LYS A 2 1.85 -1.38 8.59
N GLU A 3 2.02 -2.58 9.12
CA GLU A 3 1.03 -3.64 9.10
C GLU A 3 0.17 -3.61 10.36
N ILE A 4 -1.15 -3.67 10.18
CA ILE A 4 -2.13 -3.67 11.26
C ILE A 4 -3.11 -4.80 11.01
N ILE A 5 -3.43 -5.55 12.07
CA ILE A 5 -4.46 -6.58 12.05
C ILE A 5 -5.59 -6.12 12.98
N ILE A 6 -6.82 -6.13 12.49
CA ILE A 6 -8.02 -5.80 13.25
C ILE A 6 -8.93 -7.02 13.21
N ASN A 7 -9.24 -7.58 14.37
CA ASN A 7 -10.20 -8.67 14.48
C ASN A 7 -11.61 -8.08 14.60
N LEU A 8 -12.48 -8.40 13.65
CA LEU A 8 -13.89 -8.05 13.66
C LEU A 8 -14.65 -9.09 14.49
N GLN A 9 -15.48 -8.64 15.43
CA GLN A 9 -16.23 -9.50 16.34
C GLN A 9 -17.67 -9.03 16.48
N GLY A 10 -18.61 -9.98 16.51
CA GLY A 10 -20.03 -9.69 16.67
C GLY A 10 -20.72 -9.42 15.33
N ASP A 11 -21.58 -8.42 15.29
CA ASP A 11 -22.37 -8.10 14.11
C ASP A 11 -21.74 -6.94 13.34
N LEU A 12 -21.52 -7.11 12.04
CA LEU A 12 -21.08 -6.02 11.16
C LEU A 12 -22.26 -5.09 10.89
N ASP A 13 -22.55 -4.25 11.87
CA ASP A 13 -23.58 -3.22 11.87
C ASP A 13 -22.99 -1.80 11.76
N PHE A 14 -23.87 -0.79 11.76
CA PHE A 14 -23.46 0.61 11.77
C PHE A 14 -22.49 0.93 12.93
N LYS A 15 -22.70 0.37 14.12
CA LYS A 15 -21.87 0.66 15.29
C LYS A 15 -20.47 0.08 15.12
N LEU A 16 -20.34 -1.17 14.67
CA LEU A 16 -19.04 -1.78 14.42
C LEU A 16 -18.31 -1.06 13.26
N GLY A 17 -19.05 -0.68 12.21
CA GLY A 17 -18.52 0.10 11.09
C GLY A 17 -17.94 1.45 11.53
N GLU A 18 -18.70 2.24 12.29
CA GLU A 18 -18.25 3.55 12.80
C GLU A 18 -17.09 3.43 13.79
N ALA A 19 -17.10 2.39 14.64
CA ALA A 19 -16.00 2.11 15.57
C ALA A 19 -14.72 1.76 14.82
N LEU A 20 -14.82 0.97 13.74
CA LEU A 20 -13.69 0.65 12.87
C LEU A 20 -13.15 1.92 12.19
N LEU A 21 -14.03 2.75 11.65
CA LEU A 21 -13.66 4.02 11.01
C LEU A 21 -12.92 4.94 11.99
N SER A 22 -13.51 5.20 13.16
CA SER A 22 -12.93 6.07 14.20
C SER A 22 -11.56 5.57 14.63
N LYS A 23 -11.42 4.26 14.86
CA LYS A 23 -10.15 3.63 15.21
C LYS A 23 -9.09 3.79 14.12
N LEU A 24 -9.48 3.75 12.85
CA LEU A 24 -8.55 3.98 11.74
C LEU A 24 -8.15 5.47 11.64
N GLU A 25 -9.02 6.40 11.98
CA GLU A 25 -8.73 7.84 12.00
C GLU A 25 -7.78 8.26 13.13
N GLU A 26 -7.89 7.62 14.31
CA GLU A 26 -7.02 7.89 15.46
C GLU A 26 -5.56 7.44 15.28
N LEU A 27 -5.29 6.54 14.34
CA LEU A 27 -3.96 6.02 14.09
C LEU A 27 -3.10 7.04 13.33
N SER A 28 -2.03 7.51 13.98
CA SER A 28 -1.11 8.52 13.46
C SER A 28 -0.28 8.08 12.25
N GLU A 29 -0.07 6.77 12.08
CA GLU A 29 0.77 6.24 11.02
C GLU A 29 -0.04 6.12 9.73
N PHE A 30 0.41 6.73 8.65
CA PHE A 30 -0.21 6.63 7.33
C PHE A 30 0.87 6.74 6.25
N PRO A 31 0.85 5.91 5.18
CA PRO A 31 -0.15 4.89 4.87
C PRO A 31 0.11 3.50 5.49
N ARG A 32 -0.93 2.65 5.50
CA ARG A 32 -0.98 1.38 6.26
C ARG A 32 -1.38 0.18 5.38
N LYS A 33 -1.01 -1.02 5.82
CA LYS A 33 -1.56 -2.30 5.33
C LYS A 33 -2.45 -2.85 6.42
N ILE A 34 -3.74 -3.00 6.14
CA ILE A 34 -4.76 -3.32 7.13
C ILE A 34 -5.39 -4.65 6.76
N LEU A 35 -5.22 -5.63 7.65
CA LEU A 35 -5.88 -6.92 7.57
C LEU A 35 -7.07 -6.96 8.51
N LEU A 36 -8.26 -7.17 7.96
CA LEU A 36 -9.51 -7.32 8.69
C LEU A 36 -9.81 -8.80 8.84
N ASP A 37 -9.67 -9.33 10.05
CA ASP A 37 -10.01 -10.73 10.33
C ASP A 37 -11.48 -10.85 10.73
N ALA A 38 -12.27 -11.43 9.85
CA ALA A 38 -13.72 -11.58 10.00
C ALA A 38 -14.14 -12.85 10.76
N SER A 39 -13.19 -13.65 11.27
CA SER A 39 -13.50 -14.95 11.90
C SER A 39 -14.44 -14.84 13.11
N GLY A 40 -14.52 -13.67 13.75
CA GLY A 40 -15.38 -13.40 14.90
C GLY A 40 -16.76 -12.83 14.55
N LEU A 41 -17.08 -12.64 13.27
CA LEU A 41 -18.38 -12.13 12.85
C LEU A 41 -19.48 -13.18 13.01
N LYS A 42 -20.68 -12.72 13.34
CA LYS A 42 -21.89 -13.55 13.48
C LYS A 42 -22.93 -13.21 12.41
N SER A 43 -23.01 -11.94 12.04
CA SER A 43 -23.88 -11.44 10.98
C SER A 43 -23.31 -10.17 10.35
N ALA A 44 -23.86 -9.75 9.22
CA ALA A 44 -23.57 -8.47 8.60
C ALA A 44 -24.86 -7.81 8.11
N THR A 45 -24.94 -6.50 8.32
CA THR A 45 -26.02 -5.66 7.79
C THR A 45 -25.54 -4.91 6.56
N PRO A 46 -26.44 -4.52 5.63
CA PRO A 46 -26.09 -3.71 4.46
C PRO A 46 -25.36 -2.41 4.84
N GLU A 47 -25.76 -1.78 5.95
CA GLU A 47 -25.16 -0.53 6.43
C GLU A 47 -23.71 -0.76 6.88
N GLY A 48 -23.45 -1.80 7.66
CA GLY A 48 -22.09 -2.13 8.11
C GLY A 48 -21.17 -2.51 6.96
N VAL A 49 -21.68 -3.28 5.98
CA VAL A 49 -20.96 -3.62 4.74
C VAL A 49 -20.67 -2.37 3.92
N SER A 50 -21.62 -1.43 3.82
CA SER A 50 -21.43 -0.17 3.10
C SER A 50 -20.31 0.69 3.70
N ILE A 51 -20.23 0.76 5.04
CA ILE A 51 -19.13 1.47 5.73
C ILE A 51 -17.79 0.79 5.44
N LEU A 52 -17.75 -0.55 5.54
CA LEU A 52 -16.54 -1.33 5.29
C LEU A 52 -15.99 -1.09 3.87
N ASN A 53 -16.87 -1.11 2.86
CA ASN A 53 -16.50 -0.94 1.47
C ASN A 53 -16.09 0.50 1.11
N ARG A 54 -16.36 1.48 1.97
CA ARG A 54 -15.88 2.88 1.81
C ARG A 54 -14.49 3.11 2.38
N LEU A 55 -13.93 2.17 3.14
CA LEU A 55 -12.61 2.35 3.75
C LEU A 55 -11.48 2.59 2.72
N PRO A 56 -11.41 1.89 1.58
CA PRO A 56 -10.40 2.17 0.57
C PRO A 56 -10.49 3.59 0.00
N GLU A 57 -11.70 4.13 -0.16
CA GLU A 57 -11.89 5.51 -0.63
C GLU A 57 -11.48 6.53 0.45
N ARG A 58 -11.89 6.28 1.70
CA ARG A 58 -11.58 7.15 2.84
C ARG A 58 -10.08 7.19 3.16
N PHE A 59 -9.40 6.06 2.99
CA PHE A 59 -7.99 5.87 3.28
C PHE A 59 -7.22 5.44 2.02
N SER A 60 -7.30 6.24 0.96
CA SER A 60 -6.78 5.93 -0.38
C SER A 60 -5.29 5.57 -0.49
N GLY A 61 -4.47 5.95 0.49
CA GLY A 61 -3.08 5.54 0.58
C GLY A 61 -2.87 4.17 1.23
N SER A 62 -3.86 3.64 1.95
CA SER A 62 -3.76 2.38 2.69
C SER A 62 -4.31 1.21 1.89
N LYS A 63 -3.75 0.03 2.13
CA LYS A 63 -4.14 -1.23 1.48
C LYS A 63 -4.97 -2.06 2.46
N PHE A 64 -6.03 -2.69 1.98
CA PHE A 64 -6.95 -3.47 2.80
C PHE A 64 -7.08 -4.89 2.27
N ALA A 65 -7.28 -5.85 3.17
CA ALA A 65 -7.69 -7.21 2.84
C ALA A 65 -8.56 -7.75 3.98
N ILE A 66 -9.52 -8.61 3.64
CA ILE A 66 -10.37 -9.32 4.62
C ILE A 66 -10.01 -10.80 4.58
N CYS A 67 -9.99 -11.48 5.72
CA CYS A 67 -9.85 -12.93 5.79
C CYS A 67 -10.91 -13.60 6.66
N SER A 68 -11.11 -14.90 6.41
CA SER A 68 -11.85 -15.80 7.31
C SER A 68 -13.30 -15.40 7.56
N VAL A 69 -13.99 -14.95 6.51
CA VAL A 69 -15.42 -14.65 6.54
C VAL A 69 -16.23 -15.93 6.79
N PRO A 70 -17.07 -15.98 7.85
CA PRO A 70 -17.93 -17.12 8.13
C PRO A 70 -18.94 -17.39 7.01
N THR A 71 -19.28 -18.66 6.80
CA THR A 71 -20.26 -19.08 5.78
C THR A 71 -21.62 -18.42 6.03
N GLY A 72 -22.22 -17.85 4.99
CA GLY A 72 -23.53 -17.19 5.07
C GLY A 72 -23.46 -15.69 5.39
N ILE A 73 -22.27 -15.13 5.57
CA ILE A 73 -22.07 -13.67 5.68
C ILE A 73 -21.53 -13.15 4.35
N GLU A 74 -22.28 -12.25 3.72
CA GLU A 74 -21.86 -11.56 2.50
C GLU A 74 -21.28 -10.19 2.85
N ILE A 75 -20.03 -9.96 2.47
CA ILE A 75 -19.28 -8.72 2.77
C ILE A 75 -18.87 -7.99 1.47
N SER A 76 -18.95 -8.67 0.33
CA SER A 76 -18.76 -8.09 -1.00
C SER A 76 -20.04 -7.45 -1.51
N ALA A 77 -19.93 -6.31 -2.20
CA ALA A 77 -21.03 -5.54 -2.76
C ALA A 77 -20.77 -5.20 -4.24
N GLU A 78 -20.78 -6.23 -5.09
CA GLU A 78 -20.73 -6.26 -6.57
C GLU A 78 -19.84 -5.24 -7.34
N ASN A 79 -18.88 -4.53 -6.73
CA ASN A 79 -18.18 -3.41 -7.38
C ASN A 79 -16.65 -3.50 -7.35
N GLU A 80 -16.00 -2.91 -8.36
CA GLU A 80 -14.54 -2.91 -8.57
C GLU A 80 -13.71 -2.18 -7.48
N LYS A 81 -14.36 -1.51 -6.51
CA LYS A 81 -13.72 -0.79 -5.39
C LYS A 81 -13.66 -1.57 -4.08
N GLU A 82 -13.93 -2.87 -4.15
CA GLU A 82 -14.05 -3.71 -2.96
C GLU A 82 -12.71 -4.07 -2.30
N ILE A 83 -12.81 -4.31 -0.99
CA ILE A 83 -11.72 -4.91 -0.24
C ILE A 83 -11.64 -6.40 -0.61
N PRO A 84 -10.49 -6.91 -1.09
CA PRO A 84 -10.36 -8.30 -1.47
C PRO A 84 -10.52 -9.22 -0.25
N VAL A 85 -11.32 -10.28 -0.43
CA VAL A 85 -11.66 -11.26 0.60
C VAL A 85 -10.90 -12.57 0.34
N PHE A 86 -10.29 -13.10 1.38
CA PHE A 86 -9.49 -14.33 1.33
C PHE A 86 -10.00 -15.37 2.33
N LYS A 87 -9.71 -16.63 2.05
CA LYS A 87 -10.12 -17.76 2.92
C LYS A 87 -9.41 -17.72 4.27
N ASP A 88 -8.13 -17.38 4.26
CA ASP A 88 -7.25 -17.47 5.43
C ASP A 88 -6.36 -16.24 5.59
N ARG A 89 -5.78 -16.12 6.78
CA ARG A 89 -4.94 -15.00 7.17
C ARG A 89 -3.64 -14.93 6.36
N GLU A 90 -3.10 -16.08 5.95
CA GLU A 90 -1.81 -16.16 5.25
C GLU A 90 -1.92 -15.63 3.82
N SER A 91 -2.96 -16.02 3.11
CA SER A 91 -3.26 -15.53 1.75
C SER A 91 -3.57 -14.04 1.75
N ALA A 92 -4.35 -13.54 2.71
CA ALA A 92 -4.64 -12.11 2.83
C ALA A 92 -3.38 -11.27 3.14
N LYS A 93 -2.53 -11.75 4.05
CA LYS A 93 -1.22 -11.12 4.32
C LYS A 93 -0.33 -11.13 3.09
N SER A 94 -0.26 -12.26 2.40
CA SER A 94 0.53 -12.40 1.18
C SER A 94 0.08 -11.41 0.12
N HIS A 95 -1.23 -11.17 -0.02
CA HIS A 95 -1.77 -10.13 -0.90
C HIS A 95 -1.31 -8.73 -0.48
N LEU A 96 -1.50 -8.35 0.79
CA LEU A 96 -1.08 -7.04 1.30
C LEU A 96 0.42 -6.76 1.15
N ILE A 97 1.24 -7.82 1.18
CA ILE A 97 2.69 -7.73 0.98
C ILE A 97 3.04 -7.74 -0.51
N ALA A 98 2.38 -8.58 -1.33
CA ALA A 98 2.61 -8.68 -2.77
C ALA A 98 2.22 -7.40 -3.51
N VAL A 99 1.26 -6.60 -3.01
CA VAL A 99 0.95 -5.29 -3.58
C VAL A 99 2.10 -4.29 -3.39
N ASP A 100 3.12 -4.56 -2.57
CA ASP A 100 4.38 -3.79 -2.60
C ASP A 100 5.33 -4.28 -3.72
N SER A 101 5.20 -5.54 -4.15
CA SER A 101 5.91 -6.10 -5.31
C SER A 101 5.21 -5.76 -6.64
N ILE A 102 3.94 -5.39 -6.55
CA ILE A 102 3.09 -4.85 -7.62
C ILE A 102 2.62 -3.44 -7.20
N GLU A 103 3.53 -2.62 -6.66
CA GLU A 103 3.44 -1.25 -7.13
C GLU A 103 3.80 -1.35 -8.62
N PRO A 104 2.95 -0.90 -9.56
CA PRO A 104 3.53 -0.44 -10.79
C PRO A 104 4.53 0.61 -10.33
N SER A 105 5.82 0.31 -10.50
CA SER A 105 6.77 1.39 -10.70
C SER A 105 6.04 2.36 -11.61
N ALA A 106 5.81 3.59 -11.16
CA ALA A 106 5.22 4.65 -11.97
C ALA A 106 6.16 5.05 -13.14
N PHE A 107 7.01 4.13 -13.56
CA PHE A 107 8.01 4.19 -14.58
C PHE A 107 7.94 2.84 -15.26
N SER A 108 7.42 2.84 -16.50
CA SER A 108 7.76 1.76 -17.42
C SER A 108 9.28 1.62 -17.41
N GLU A 109 9.79 0.41 -17.57
CA GLU A 109 11.24 0.12 -17.62
C GLU A 109 12.01 0.88 -18.74
N ASN A 110 11.37 1.87 -19.39
CA ASN A 110 11.94 2.73 -20.43
C ASN A 110 11.45 4.21 -20.36
N ALA A 111 10.69 4.62 -19.33
CA ALA A 111 10.26 6.01 -19.19
C ALA A 111 11.40 6.86 -18.60
N PRO A 112 11.82 7.94 -19.28
CA PRO A 112 12.92 8.75 -18.78
C PRO A 112 12.51 9.53 -17.52
N VAL A 113 13.30 9.39 -16.46
CA VAL A 113 13.11 10.04 -15.15
C VAL A 113 14.08 11.20 -14.99
N LEU A 114 13.64 12.26 -14.31
CA LEU A 114 14.48 13.40 -13.95
C LEU A 114 15.10 13.18 -12.57
N ILE A 115 16.42 13.27 -12.46
CA ILE A 115 17.17 13.20 -11.21
C ILE A 115 18.17 14.35 -11.11
N ASN A 116 18.60 14.69 -9.90
CA ASN A 116 19.63 15.70 -9.70
C ASN A 116 21.01 15.01 -9.56
N CYS A 117 22.03 15.59 -10.21
CA CYS A 117 23.41 15.20 -9.95
C CYS A 117 23.75 15.42 -8.46
N PRO A 118 24.34 14.44 -7.76
CA PRO A 118 24.63 14.57 -6.34
C PRO A 118 25.80 15.53 -6.04
N ILE A 119 26.54 15.98 -7.06
CA ILE A 119 27.70 16.88 -6.92
C ILE A 119 27.35 18.31 -7.32
N CYS A 120 26.80 18.52 -8.52
CA CYS A 120 26.53 19.85 -9.05
C CYS A 120 25.04 20.22 -9.13
N PHE A 121 24.13 19.34 -8.68
CA PHE A 121 22.68 19.52 -8.70
C PHE A 121 22.04 19.75 -10.08
N HIS A 122 22.80 19.59 -11.17
CA HIS A 122 22.24 19.65 -12.52
C HIS A 122 21.19 18.56 -12.71
N ILE A 123 20.06 18.93 -13.33
CA ILE A 123 18.94 18.01 -13.59
C ILE A 123 19.29 17.15 -14.81
N LEU A 124 19.24 15.84 -14.64
CA LEU A 124 19.58 14.83 -15.63
C LEU A 124 18.36 14.00 -15.97
N LYS A 125 18.22 13.65 -17.24
CA LYS A 125 17.20 12.74 -17.74
C LYS A 125 17.81 11.35 -17.93
N ILE A 126 17.44 10.39 -17.09
CA ILE A 126 17.97 9.03 -17.11
C ILE A 126 16.88 8.02 -17.47
N GLN A 127 17.24 6.91 -18.12
CA GLN A 127 16.29 5.86 -18.52
C GLN A 127 16.49 4.55 -17.76
N ASN A 128 17.67 4.33 -17.17
CA ASN A 128 18.06 3.07 -16.53
C ASN A 128 18.67 3.33 -15.16
N PHE A 129 18.59 2.35 -14.26
CA PHE A 129 19.30 2.35 -12.98
C PHE A 129 20.78 1.99 -13.15
N GLY A 130 21.61 2.26 -12.13
CA GLY A 130 23.02 1.89 -12.14
C GLY A 130 23.97 3.07 -12.28
N ASN A 131 25.08 2.86 -12.99
CA ASN A 131 26.17 3.84 -13.08
C ASN A 131 25.85 4.94 -14.10
N HIS A 132 25.95 6.19 -13.68
CA HIS A 132 25.77 7.38 -14.50
C HIS A 132 26.94 8.35 -14.37
N SER A 133 27.10 9.22 -15.36
CA SER A 133 28.08 10.31 -15.35
C SER A 133 27.38 11.63 -15.67
N CYS A 134 27.68 12.67 -14.91
CA CYS A 134 27.11 13.99 -15.15
C CYS A 134 27.86 14.68 -16.31
N PRO A 135 27.19 15.12 -17.39
CA PRO A 135 27.84 15.81 -18.51
C PRO A 135 28.30 17.25 -18.16
N VAL A 136 27.92 17.78 -16.99
CA VAL A 136 28.27 19.14 -16.56
C VAL A 136 29.50 19.17 -15.65
N CYS A 137 29.68 18.15 -14.79
CA CYS A 137 30.78 18.12 -13.83
C CYS A 137 31.63 16.84 -13.88
N ASP A 138 31.36 15.97 -14.85
CA ASP A 138 32.03 14.66 -15.05
C ASP A 138 32.01 13.72 -13.84
N ALA A 139 31.19 14.02 -12.82
CA ALA A 139 31.04 13.20 -11.65
C ALA A 139 30.36 11.87 -12.02
N LYS A 140 30.96 10.77 -11.55
CA LYS A 140 30.37 9.44 -11.58
C LYS A 140 29.53 9.22 -10.33
N PHE A 141 28.32 8.70 -10.52
CA PHE A 141 27.39 8.42 -9.43
C PHE A 141 26.52 7.21 -9.77
N PHE A 142 25.94 6.60 -8.75
CA PHE A 142 25.06 5.44 -8.86
C PHE A 142 23.61 5.86 -8.60
N VAL A 143 22.67 5.37 -9.40
CA VAL A 143 21.24 5.57 -9.22
C VAL A 143 20.60 4.27 -8.80
N THR A 144 20.00 4.27 -7.61
CA THR A 144 19.30 3.13 -7.03
C THR A 144 17.91 2.94 -7.65
N LYS A 145 17.28 1.78 -7.40
CA LYS A 145 15.93 1.47 -7.89
C LYS A 145 14.85 2.40 -7.32
N ASP A 146 15.10 3.02 -6.16
CA ASP A 146 14.28 4.07 -5.54
C ASP A 146 14.66 5.49 -5.99
N LEU A 147 15.38 5.63 -7.12
CA LEU A 147 15.73 6.90 -7.78
C LEU A 147 16.62 7.84 -6.95
N ARG A 148 17.34 7.33 -5.96
CA ARG A 148 18.33 8.11 -5.22
C ARG A 148 19.66 8.07 -5.96
N ALA A 149 20.25 9.24 -6.17
CA ALA A 149 21.60 9.36 -6.71
C ALA A 149 22.61 9.39 -5.54
N SER A 150 23.55 8.45 -5.54
CA SER A 150 24.64 8.38 -4.58
C SER A 150 25.99 8.59 -5.28
N ALA A 151 26.80 9.50 -4.77
CA ALA A 151 28.16 9.68 -5.26
C ALA A 151 29.03 8.48 -4.85
N PHE A 152 30.00 8.11 -5.68
CA PHE A 152 31.02 7.15 -5.24
C PHE A 152 31.93 7.83 -4.23
N GLU A 153 31.95 7.32 -3.01
CA GLU A 153 32.98 7.69 -2.05
C GLU A 153 34.32 7.10 -2.52
N ARG A 154 35.33 7.96 -2.67
CA ARG A 154 36.70 7.49 -2.84
C ARG A 154 37.23 7.08 -1.47
N LEU A 155 37.52 5.80 -1.30
CA LEU A 155 38.39 5.36 -0.21
C LEU A 155 39.80 5.89 -0.54
N LEU A 156 40.29 6.81 0.29
CA LEU A 156 41.68 7.29 0.28
C LEU A 156 42.55 6.37 1.15
#